data_AF-A0A1R0L3Q7-F1
#
_entry.id   AF-A0A1R0L3Q7-F1
#
_cell.length_a   1.000
_cell.length_b   1.000
_cell.length_c   1.000
_cell.angle_alpha   90.00
_cell.angle_beta   90.00
_cell.angle_gamma   90.00
#
_symmetry.space_group_name_H-M   'P 1'
#
loop_
_entity.id
_entity.type
_entity.pdbx_description
1 polymer ?
#
loop_
_entity_poly.entity_id
_entity_poly.type
_entity_poly.pdbx_seq_one_letter_code
_entity_poly.pdbx_strand_id
1 'polypeptide(L)'
;MMVGVHVVAALAGVALGIGAVYVARMVIEGVRRDRRERPEQIAVGRRRERWERAAGKLESEAAAERLEGFAELDQYGREDADAHEDVIELTCAYLRRPFLFPVEDEEEFAIRLVAQSLLTRHLRRSGGPEFREVEELELQDAVLVEPDFADCDLVGADFRDAAIVGGNFRRARFPRFANFDRAHFTGDTDFREASFPHYASFSGALFAGTITFADADFSEVPDFSDARVERPGDADSWPSSWYVQAASPVAQGRLLPRKD
;
A
#
# COMPACT_ATOMS: atom_id res chain seq x y z
N MET A 1 51.83 23.28 64.41
CA MET A 1 51.92 22.74 63.03
C MET A 1 51.23 21.37 63.00
N MET A 2 49.90 21.31 63.16
CA MET A 2 49.17 20.02 63.25
C MET A 2 47.66 20.14 62.96
N VAL A 3 47.24 21.10 62.12
CA VAL A 3 45.81 21.30 61.75
C VAL A 3 45.58 21.19 60.23
N GLY A 4 46.63 21.39 59.40
CA GLY A 4 46.51 21.37 57.94
C GLY A 4 46.39 19.98 57.29
N VAL A 5 46.79 18.90 57.97
CA VAL A 5 46.85 17.55 57.36
C VAL A 5 45.47 16.85 57.35
N HIS A 6 44.60 17.13 58.31
CA HIS A 6 43.28 16.48 58.39
C HIS A 6 42.25 17.05 57.39
N VAL A 7 42.36 18.32 57.02
CA VAL A 7 41.43 18.96 56.04
C VAL A 7 41.73 18.50 54.60
N VAL A 8 43.01 18.30 54.26
CA VAL A 8 43.41 17.77 52.94
C VAL A 8 42.98 16.31 52.76
N ALA A 9 43.03 15.50 53.83
CA ALA A 9 42.54 14.12 53.79
C ALA A 9 41.02 14.03 53.62
N ALA A 10 40.24 14.95 54.22
CA ALA A 10 38.79 14.97 54.09
C ALA A 10 38.32 15.40 52.68
N LEU A 11 39.00 16.36 52.05
CA LEU A 11 38.69 16.80 50.68
C LEU A 11 39.06 15.76 49.61
N ALA A 12 40.16 15.01 49.81
CA ALA A 12 40.53 13.90 48.93
C ALA A 12 39.52 12.74 48.96
N GLY A 13 38.94 12.44 50.12
CA GLY A 13 37.92 11.40 50.27
C GLY A 13 36.59 11.74 49.56
N VAL A 14 36.17 13.00 49.56
CA VAL A 14 34.94 13.45 48.87
C VAL A 14 35.11 13.42 47.34
N ALA A 15 36.26 13.83 46.82
CA ALA A 15 36.55 13.77 45.38
C ALA A 15 36.60 12.33 44.84
N LEU A 16 37.21 11.41 45.59
CA LEU A 16 37.20 9.98 45.25
C LEU A 16 35.80 9.36 45.33
N GLY A 17 34.99 9.77 46.31
CA GLY A 17 33.60 9.32 46.45
C GLY A 17 32.71 9.76 45.28
N ILE A 18 32.82 11.02 44.84
CA ILE A 18 32.05 11.54 43.69
C ILE A 18 32.50 10.86 42.39
N GLY A 19 33.81 10.67 42.18
CA GLY A 19 34.34 9.95 41.03
C GLY A 19 33.85 8.49 40.95
N ALA A 20 33.85 7.77 42.08
CA ALA A 20 33.35 6.40 42.14
C ALA A 20 31.84 6.30 41.84
N VAL A 21 31.04 7.24 42.33
CA VAL A 21 29.59 7.30 42.04
C VAL A 21 29.32 7.61 40.57
N TYR A 22 30.08 8.52 39.96
CA TYR A 22 29.94 8.86 38.55
C TYR A 22 30.30 7.66 37.64
N VAL A 23 31.41 6.98 37.92
CA VAL A 23 31.81 5.76 37.19
C VAL A 23 30.79 4.64 37.38
N ALA A 24 30.30 4.42 38.61
CA ALA A 24 29.27 3.42 38.88
C ALA A 24 27.97 3.73 38.12
N ARG A 25 27.56 5.00 38.07
CA ARG A 25 26.39 5.45 37.31
C ARG A 25 26.58 5.24 35.82
N MET A 26 27.75 5.56 35.26
CA MET A 26 28.05 5.38 33.84
C MET A 26 28.08 3.88 33.45
N VAL A 27 28.59 3.01 34.31
CA VAL A 27 28.56 1.55 34.10
C VAL A 27 27.13 1.01 34.21
N ILE A 28 26.34 1.47 35.19
CA ILE A 28 24.95 1.06 35.35
C ILE A 28 24.10 1.56 34.17
N GLU A 29 24.26 2.80 33.75
CA GLU A 29 23.57 3.37 32.59
C GLU A 29 24.04 2.70 31.28
N GLY A 30 25.32 2.41 31.14
CA GLY A 30 25.89 1.64 30.01
C GLY A 30 25.34 0.21 29.93
N VAL A 31 25.28 -0.51 31.06
CA VAL A 31 24.69 -1.86 31.12
C VAL A 31 23.17 -1.83 30.91
N ARG A 32 22.48 -0.79 31.39
CA ARG A 32 21.04 -0.60 31.13
C ARG A 32 20.76 -0.28 29.67
N ARG A 33 21.60 0.53 29.03
CA ARG A 33 21.54 0.86 27.61
C ARG A 33 21.82 -0.36 26.75
N ASP A 34 22.90 -1.07 27.02
CA ASP A 34 23.26 -2.33 26.36
C ASP A 34 22.18 -3.43 26.53
N ARG A 35 21.54 -3.51 27.71
CA ARG A 35 20.38 -4.41 27.93
C ARG A 35 19.11 -4.00 27.18
N ARG A 36 18.94 -2.73 26.82
CA ARG A 36 17.79 -2.27 26.02
C ARG A 36 18.06 -2.42 24.52
N GLU A 37 19.27 -2.11 24.08
CA GLU A 37 19.68 -2.18 22.68
C GLU A 37 19.80 -3.64 22.19
N ARG A 38 20.22 -4.59 23.06
CA ARG A 38 20.40 -5.99 22.66
C ARG A 38 19.07 -6.70 22.28
N PRO A 39 17.98 -6.61 23.05
CA PRO A 39 16.67 -7.13 22.65
C PRO A 39 16.13 -6.50 21.37
N GLU A 40 16.30 -5.18 21.20
CA GLU A 40 15.87 -4.45 19.99
C GLU A 40 16.63 -4.94 18.75
N GLN A 41 17.96 -5.07 18.83
CA GLN A 41 18.77 -5.61 17.73
C GLN A 41 18.38 -7.05 17.37
N ILE A 42 18.09 -7.90 18.36
CA ILE A 42 17.63 -9.27 18.12
C ILE A 42 16.23 -9.27 17.47
N ALA A 43 15.34 -8.37 17.89
CA ALA A 43 14.02 -8.24 17.28
C ALA A 43 14.12 -7.80 15.82
N VAL A 44 14.94 -6.78 15.52
CA VAL A 44 15.24 -6.34 14.15
C VAL A 44 15.87 -7.46 13.31
N GLY A 45 16.82 -8.21 13.86
CA GLY A 45 17.44 -9.36 13.17
C GLY A 45 16.41 -10.44 12.82
N ARG A 46 15.55 -10.83 13.77
CA ARG A 46 14.48 -11.81 13.52
C ARG A 46 13.44 -11.31 12.50
N ARG A 47 13.11 -10.03 12.55
CA ARG A 47 12.21 -9.37 11.59
C ARG A 47 12.77 -9.53 10.18
N ARG A 48 14.03 -9.13 9.99
CA ARG A 48 14.76 -9.26 8.73
C ARG A 48 14.86 -10.72 8.25
N GLU A 49 15.16 -11.67 9.12
CA GLU A 49 15.22 -13.09 8.73
C GLU A 49 13.87 -13.66 8.28
N ARG A 50 12.76 -13.24 8.92
CA ARG A 50 11.41 -13.62 8.49
C ARG A 50 11.07 -13.03 7.13
N TRP A 51 11.40 -11.75 6.92
CA TRP A 51 11.26 -11.08 5.65
C TRP A 51 12.05 -11.75 4.53
N GLU A 52 13.36 -11.96 4.72
CA GLU A 52 14.24 -12.57 3.71
C GLU A 52 13.76 -13.98 3.31
N ARG A 53 13.24 -14.76 4.28
CA ARG A 53 12.65 -16.08 4.00
C ARG A 53 11.40 -15.98 3.13
N ALA A 54 10.46 -15.12 3.51
CA ALA A 54 9.19 -14.98 2.81
C ALA A 54 9.39 -14.38 1.40
N ALA A 55 10.25 -13.36 1.29
CA ALA A 55 10.64 -12.78 0.00
C ALA A 55 11.34 -13.80 -0.90
N GLY A 56 12.28 -14.59 -0.37
CA GLY A 56 12.97 -15.64 -1.13
C GLY A 56 12.01 -16.71 -1.68
N LYS A 57 10.94 -17.04 -0.94
CA LYS A 57 9.89 -17.96 -1.44
C LYS A 57 9.12 -17.39 -2.63
N LEU A 58 8.92 -16.06 -2.70
CA LEU A 58 8.24 -15.40 -3.83
C LEU A 58 9.08 -15.36 -5.12
N GLU A 59 10.37 -15.64 -5.03
CA GLU A 59 11.28 -15.80 -6.17
C GLU A 59 11.35 -17.23 -6.68
N SER A 60 10.73 -18.19 -5.99
CA SER A 60 10.71 -19.59 -6.41
C SER A 60 9.86 -19.78 -7.66
N GLU A 61 10.33 -20.64 -8.56
CA GLU A 61 9.54 -21.12 -9.70
C GLU A 61 8.35 -21.97 -9.22
N ALA A 62 8.49 -22.64 -8.06
CA ALA A 62 7.46 -23.51 -7.52
C ALA A 62 6.27 -22.71 -6.97
N ALA A 63 5.09 -22.90 -7.57
CA ALA A 63 3.86 -22.25 -7.15
C ALA A 63 3.54 -22.47 -5.66
N ALA A 64 3.75 -23.69 -5.15
CA ALA A 64 3.51 -24.01 -3.75
C ALA A 64 4.40 -23.21 -2.78
N GLU A 65 5.67 -22.98 -3.13
CA GLU A 65 6.57 -22.17 -2.30
C GLU A 65 6.14 -20.70 -2.31
N ARG A 66 5.74 -20.16 -3.46
CA ARG A 66 5.22 -18.79 -3.56
C ARG A 66 3.95 -18.59 -2.74
N LEU A 67 3.02 -19.55 -2.78
CA LEU A 67 1.82 -19.53 -1.93
C LEU A 67 2.17 -19.56 -0.44
N GLU A 68 3.15 -20.38 -0.04
CA GLU A 68 3.66 -20.39 1.34
C GLU A 68 4.32 -19.07 1.71
N GLY A 69 5.05 -18.44 0.79
CA GLY A 69 5.63 -17.10 0.96
C GLY A 69 4.56 -16.05 1.26
N PHE A 70 3.47 -16.03 0.50
CA PHE A 70 2.35 -15.12 0.78
C PHE A 70 1.65 -15.40 2.11
N ALA A 71 1.51 -16.67 2.51
CA ALA A 71 0.96 -17.02 3.82
C ALA A 71 1.86 -16.51 4.97
N GLU A 72 3.19 -16.63 4.82
CA GLU A 72 4.14 -16.08 5.79
C GLU A 72 4.13 -14.55 5.83
N LEU A 73 4.07 -13.87 4.68
CA LEU A 73 3.95 -12.40 4.62
C LEU A 73 2.67 -11.91 5.29
N ASP A 74 1.56 -12.60 5.05
CA ASP A 74 0.28 -12.25 5.65
C ASP A 74 0.29 -12.42 7.17
N GLN A 75 0.95 -13.46 7.70
CA GLN A 75 1.15 -13.59 9.13
C GLN A 75 2.09 -12.50 9.66
N TYR A 76 3.19 -12.24 8.96
CA TYR A 76 4.20 -11.23 9.31
C TYR A 76 3.58 -9.82 9.44
N GLY A 77 2.81 -9.38 8.45
CA GLY A 77 2.14 -8.07 8.48
C GLY A 77 1.00 -7.95 9.49
N ARG A 78 0.44 -9.08 9.98
CA ARG A 78 -0.55 -9.05 11.07
C ARG A 78 0.08 -9.00 12.46
N GLU A 79 1.24 -9.63 12.62
CA GLU A 79 1.96 -9.69 13.90
C GLU A 79 2.77 -8.43 14.20
N ASP A 80 3.23 -7.74 13.15
CA ASP A 80 4.13 -6.60 13.25
C ASP A 80 3.57 -5.40 12.48
N ALA A 81 3.20 -4.33 13.17
CA ALA A 81 2.65 -3.13 12.53
C ALA A 81 3.66 -2.45 11.61
N ASP A 82 4.96 -2.55 11.95
CA ASP A 82 6.04 -1.97 11.13
C ASP A 82 6.26 -2.76 9.83
N ALA A 83 5.76 -3.99 9.74
CA ALA A 83 5.88 -4.84 8.55
C ALA A 83 4.80 -4.58 7.50
N HIS A 84 3.78 -3.77 7.82
CA HIS A 84 2.60 -3.57 6.98
C HIS A 84 2.96 -2.98 5.62
N GLU A 85 3.83 -1.97 5.60
CA GLU A 85 4.31 -1.31 4.40
C GLU A 85 5.13 -2.26 3.53
N ASP A 86 6.14 -2.93 4.10
CA ASP A 86 6.97 -3.92 3.41
C ASP A 86 6.09 -5.00 2.71
N VAL A 87 5.08 -5.51 3.43
CA VAL A 87 4.16 -6.53 2.92
C VAL A 87 3.33 -6.02 1.74
N ILE A 88 2.86 -4.76 1.78
CA ILE A 88 2.14 -4.13 0.66
C ILE A 88 3.09 -3.95 -0.52
N GLU A 89 4.27 -3.36 -0.31
CA GLU A 89 5.25 -3.08 -1.36
C GLU A 89 5.64 -4.34 -2.12
N LEU A 90 6.02 -5.41 -1.41
CA LEU A 90 6.43 -6.67 -2.04
C LEU A 90 5.28 -7.36 -2.77
N THR A 91 4.05 -7.26 -2.25
CA THR A 91 2.88 -7.82 -2.91
C THR A 91 2.54 -7.04 -4.19
N CYS A 92 2.63 -5.71 -4.15
CA CYS A 92 2.53 -4.85 -5.32
C CYS A 92 3.59 -5.20 -6.37
N ALA A 93 4.87 -5.29 -5.95
CA ALA A 93 5.97 -5.66 -6.84
C ALA A 93 5.75 -7.04 -7.51
N TYR A 94 5.17 -8.00 -6.79
CA TYR A 94 4.78 -9.29 -7.37
C TYR A 94 3.68 -9.13 -8.44
N LEU A 95 2.62 -8.39 -8.14
CA LEU A 95 1.49 -8.17 -9.05
C LEU A 95 1.88 -7.39 -10.31
N ARG A 96 2.90 -6.52 -10.22
CA ARG A 96 3.48 -5.80 -11.36
C ARG A 96 4.37 -6.67 -12.27
N ARG A 97 4.68 -7.92 -11.90
CA ARG A 97 5.38 -8.84 -12.82
C ARG A 97 4.51 -9.06 -14.06
N PRO A 98 5.10 -9.20 -15.27
CA PRO A 98 4.34 -9.43 -16.49
C PRO A 98 3.37 -10.60 -16.34
N PHE A 99 2.12 -10.39 -16.76
CA PHE A 99 1.07 -11.39 -16.77
C PHE A 99 0.13 -11.13 -17.92
N LEU A 100 -0.28 -12.20 -18.60
CA LEU A 100 -1.22 -12.11 -19.71
C LEU A 100 -2.57 -12.65 -19.25
N PHE A 101 -3.62 -11.86 -19.49
CA PHE A 101 -5.00 -12.28 -19.31
C PHE A 101 -5.72 -12.17 -20.66
N PRO A 102 -6.55 -13.16 -21.07
CA PRO A 102 -6.97 -14.36 -20.33
C PRO A 102 -5.82 -15.35 -20.09
N VAL A 103 -5.98 -16.15 -19.04
CA VAL A 103 -4.92 -16.96 -18.41
C VAL A 103 -4.53 -18.16 -19.25
N GLU A 104 -3.23 -18.36 -19.47
CA GLU A 104 -2.65 -19.64 -19.89
C GLU A 104 -2.03 -20.40 -18.71
N ASP A 105 -1.51 -19.69 -17.71
CA ASP A 105 -0.91 -20.24 -16.48
C ASP A 105 -1.88 -20.15 -15.29
N GLU A 106 -2.64 -21.22 -15.07
CA GLU A 106 -3.60 -21.31 -13.97
C GLU A 106 -2.95 -21.26 -12.57
N GLU A 107 -1.70 -21.71 -12.44
CA GLU A 107 -0.97 -21.70 -11.17
C GLU A 107 -0.57 -20.27 -10.79
N GLU A 108 0.02 -19.52 -11.73
CA GLU A 108 0.34 -18.10 -11.53
C GLU A 108 -0.92 -17.28 -11.26
N PHE A 109 -2.00 -17.56 -11.97
CA PHE A 109 -3.27 -16.89 -11.73
C PHE A 109 -3.78 -17.11 -10.31
N ALA A 110 -3.73 -18.36 -9.80
CA ALA A 110 -4.13 -18.65 -8.43
C ALA A 110 -3.26 -17.90 -7.39
N ILE A 111 -1.95 -17.78 -7.63
CA ILE A 111 -1.05 -17.02 -6.76
C ILE A 111 -1.42 -15.53 -6.76
N ARG A 112 -1.72 -14.95 -7.93
CA ARG A 112 -2.13 -13.55 -8.05
C ARG A 112 -3.44 -13.26 -7.33
N LEU A 113 -4.40 -14.18 -7.36
CA LEU A 113 -5.62 -14.05 -6.57
C LEU A 113 -5.33 -14.02 -5.05
N VAL A 114 -4.34 -14.81 -4.58
CA VAL A 114 -3.88 -14.78 -3.18
C VAL A 114 -3.19 -13.45 -2.86
N ALA A 115 -2.35 -12.94 -3.76
CA ALA A 115 -1.69 -11.65 -3.61
C ALA A 115 -2.71 -10.49 -3.54
N GLN A 116 -3.70 -10.44 -4.44
CA GLN A 116 -4.79 -9.44 -4.39
C GLN A 116 -5.57 -9.55 -3.07
N SER A 117 -5.91 -10.76 -2.64
CA SER A 117 -6.63 -11.00 -1.38
C SER A 117 -5.85 -10.54 -0.16
N LEU A 118 -4.51 -10.65 -0.21
CA LEU A 118 -3.63 -10.13 0.82
C LEU A 118 -3.68 -8.59 0.84
N LEU A 119 -3.49 -7.93 -0.31
CA LEU A 119 -3.59 -6.47 -0.40
C LEU A 119 -4.94 -5.97 0.13
N THR A 120 -6.05 -6.53 -0.34
CA THR A 120 -7.40 -6.20 0.15
C THR A 120 -7.47 -6.23 1.67
N ARG A 121 -6.94 -7.27 2.30
CA ARG A 121 -7.01 -7.43 3.75
C ARG A 121 -6.21 -6.38 4.51
N HIS A 122 -5.02 -6.05 4.00
CA HIS A 122 -4.12 -5.09 4.63
C HIS A 122 -4.56 -3.64 4.38
N LEU A 123 -5.27 -3.38 3.27
CA LEU A 123 -5.79 -2.06 2.90
C LEU A 123 -7.22 -1.80 3.42
N ARG A 124 -7.98 -2.85 3.75
CA ARG A 124 -9.34 -2.71 4.29
C ARG A 124 -9.33 -1.87 5.57
N ARG A 125 -10.18 -0.87 5.59
CA ARG A 125 -10.33 0.05 6.72
C ARG A 125 -10.63 -0.71 8.01
N SER A 126 -9.64 -0.77 8.90
CA SER A 126 -9.88 -1.11 10.31
C SER A 126 -10.34 0.16 10.99
N GLY A 127 -11.55 0.17 11.57
CA GLY A 127 -12.26 1.36 12.08
C GLY A 127 -11.63 2.12 13.26
N GLY A 128 -10.31 2.16 13.37
CA GLY A 128 -9.55 2.99 14.29
C GLY A 128 -9.24 4.38 13.68
N PRO A 129 -8.94 5.37 14.53
CA PRO A 129 -8.62 6.74 14.11
C PRO A 129 -7.20 6.89 13.52
N GLU A 130 -6.41 5.83 13.46
CA GLU A 130 -5.04 5.87 12.93
C GLU A 130 -5.06 5.62 11.44
N PHE A 131 -5.06 6.71 10.70
CA PHE A 131 -4.65 6.71 9.31
C PHE A 131 -3.19 6.22 9.27
N ARG A 132 -2.94 5.05 8.67
CA ARG A 132 -1.57 4.58 8.47
C ARG A 132 -0.97 5.39 7.34
N GLU A 133 0.18 6.02 7.60
CA GLU A 133 1.03 6.58 6.55
C GLU A 133 1.69 5.41 5.82
N VAL A 134 0.92 4.66 5.02
CA VAL A 134 1.50 3.75 4.03
C VAL A 134 1.94 4.63 2.86
N GLU A 135 3.19 4.49 2.42
CA GLU A 135 3.61 5.07 1.15
C GLU A 135 2.90 4.38 -0.03
N GLU A 136 2.98 5.02 -1.19
CA GLU A 136 2.08 4.90 -2.35
C GLU A 136 1.74 3.44 -2.76
N LEU A 137 0.46 3.17 -3.04
CA LEU A 137 0.04 1.87 -3.57
C LEU A 137 0.40 1.74 -5.06
N GLU A 138 1.57 1.17 -5.33
CA GLU A 138 2.13 0.99 -6.68
C GLU A 138 1.60 -0.25 -7.43
N LEU A 139 0.59 -0.06 -8.28
CA LEU A 139 0.00 -1.12 -9.13
C LEU A 139 0.04 -0.75 -10.62
N GLN A 140 0.98 0.11 -11.02
CA GLN A 140 1.23 0.43 -12.42
C GLN A 140 1.61 -0.82 -13.21
N ASP A 141 1.15 -0.91 -14.46
CA ASP A 141 1.31 -2.06 -15.36
C ASP A 141 0.71 -3.39 -14.85
N ALA A 142 0.08 -3.41 -13.67
CA ALA A 142 -0.46 -4.64 -13.09
C ALA A 142 -1.69 -5.12 -13.85
N VAL A 143 -1.83 -6.44 -13.98
CA VAL A 143 -3.07 -7.08 -14.44
C VAL A 143 -3.81 -7.61 -13.22
N LEU A 144 -4.92 -6.96 -12.89
CA LEU A 144 -5.78 -7.25 -11.74
C LEU A 144 -7.09 -7.85 -12.24
N VAL A 145 -7.44 -9.02 -11.71
CA VAL A 145 -8.66 -9.73 -12.11
C VAL A 145 -9.62 -9.73 -10.95
N GLU A 146 -10.77 -9.07 -11.16
CA GLU A 146 -11.80 -8.86 -10.14
C GLU A 146 -11.24 -8.42 -8.76
N PRO A 147 -10.30 -7.45 -8.66
CA PRO A 147 -9.84 -6.97 -7.38
C PRO A 147 -11.01 -6.48 -6.52
N ASP A 148 -11.03 -6.90 -5.25
CA ASP A 148 -11.98 -6.43 -4.25
C ASP A 148 -11.32 -5.41 -3.33
N PHE A 149 -11.44 -4.13 -3.66
CA PHE A 149 -10.98 -3.01 -2.84
C PHE A 149 -12.14 -2.24 -2.18
N ALA A 150 -13.30 -2.88 -2.01
CA ALA A 150 -14.38 -2.27 -1.26
C ALA A 150 -13.95 -2.00 0.19
N ASP A 151 -14.33 -0.83 0.72
CA ASP A 151 -13.89 -0.32 2.04
C ASP A 151 -12.37 -0.16 2.23
N CYS A 152 -11.56 -0.20 1.17
CA CYS A 152 -10.11 -0.02 1.31
C CYS A 152 -9.70 1.46 1.34
N ASP A 153 -8.63 1.74 2.08
CA ASP A 153 -7.89 2.99 1.99
C ASP A 153 -6.74 2.79 1.00
N LEU A 154 -6.86 3.38 -0.18
CA LEU A 154 -5.92 3.25 -1.30
C LEU A 154 -5.04 4.51 -1.36
N VAL A 155 -4.10 4.62 -0.42
CA VAL A 155 -3.23 5.79 -0.25
C VAL A 155 -2.24 5.87 -1.43
N GLY A 156 -2.24 7.01 -2.14
CA GLY A 156 -1.31 7.27 -3.25
C GLY A 156 -1.41 6.23 -4.36
N ALA A 157 -2.62 5.77 -4.68
CA ALA A 157 -2.79 4.64 -5.57
C ALA A 157 -2.44 4.97 -7.02
N ASP A 158 -1.50 4.21 -7.56
CA ASP A 158 -1.03 4.30 -8.93
C ASP A 158 -1.41 3.03 -9.70
N PHE A 159 -2.38 3.16 -10.59
CA PHE A 159 -2.86 2.13 -11.51
C PHE A 159 -2.55 2.52 -12.96
N ARG A 160 -1.51 3.34 -13.21
CA ARG A 160 -1.12 3.70 -14.56
C ARG A 160 -0.87 2.48 -15.42
N ASP A 161 -1.42 2.48 -16.64
CA ASP A 161 -1.28 1.37 -17.59
C ASP A 161 -1.77 -0.01 -17.06
N ALA A 162 -2.44 -0.06 -15.90
CA ALA A 162 -2.94 -1.30 -15.32
C ALA A 162 -4.13 -1.83 -16.12
N ALA A 163 -4.26 -3.15 -16.21
CA ALA A 163 -5.45 -3.81 -16.73
C ALA A 163 -6.33 -4.30 -15.58
N ILE A 164 -7.54 -3.77 -15.46
CA ILE A 164 -8.53 -4.14 -14.44
C ILE A 164 -9.65 -4.92 -15.13
N VAL A 165 -9.62 -6.24 -14.94
CA VAL A 165 -10.58 -7.18 -15.54
C VAL A 165 -11.77 -7.33 -14.60
N GLY A 166 -12.62 -6.29 -14.59
CA GLY A 166 -13.69 -6.11 -13.61
C GLY A 166 -13.12 -5.78 -12.24
N GLY A 167 -13.85 -5.04 -11.40
CA GLY A 167 -13.29 -4.62 -10.12
C GLY A 167 -14.31 -3.96 -9.19
N ASN A 168 -14.09 -4.13 -7.90
CA ASN A 168 -14.95 -3.58 -6.87
C ASN A 168 -14.19 -2.54 -6.04
N PHE A 169 -14.49 -1.27 -6.26
CA PHE A 169 -13.97 -0.12 -5.52
C PHE A 169 -15.06 0.57 -4.70
N ARG A 170 -16.15 -0.14 -4.39
CA ARG A 170 -17.28 0.44 -3.64
C ARG A 170 -16.85 0.99 -2.30
N ARG A 171 -17.17 2.25 -2.03
CA ARG A 171 -16.79 2.93 -0.77
C ARG A 171 -15.28 2.92 -0.48
N ALA A 172 -14.46 2.66 -1.50
CA ALA A 172 -13.01 2.83 -1.40
C ALA A 172 -12.67 4.30 -1.21
N ARG A 173 -11.62 4.59 -0.45
CA ARG A 173 -11.13 5.95 -0.26
C ARG A 173 -9.78 6.10 -0.93
N PHE A 174 -9.62 7.19 -1.66
CA PHE A 174 -8.37 7.59 -2.30
C PHE A 174 -7.89 8.87 -1.63
N PRO A 175 -7.31 8.76 -0.42
CA PRO A 175 -7.02 9.90 0.44
C PRO A 175 -5.84 10.76 -0.03
N ARG A 176 -5.24 10.43 -1.17
CA ARG A 176 -4.20 11.22 -1.87
C ARG A 176 -4.54 11.21 -3.36
N PHE A 177 -3.66 11.78 -4.18
CA PHE A 177 -3.74 11.68 -5.63
C PHE A 177 -3.92 10.22 -6.07
N ALA A 178 -4.91 9.97 -6.94
CA ALA A 178 -5.20 8.66 -7.51
C ALA A 178 -4.96 8.69 -9.02
N ASN A 179 -4.08 7.81 -9.49
CA ASN A 179 -3.69 7.77 -10.89
C ASN A 179 -4.21 6.51 -11.58
N PHE A 180 -5.08 6.68 -12.56
CA PHE A 180 -5.58 5.64 -13.46
C PHE A 180 -5.28 5.98 -14.92
N ASP A 181 -4.25 6.80 -15.18
CA ASP A 181 -3.91 7.21 -16.53
C ASP A 181 -3.59 5.98 -17.39
N ARG A 182 -4.21 5.91 -18.57
CA ARG A 182 -4.09 4.79 -19.51
C ARG A 182 -4.47 3.43 -18.93
N ALA A 183 -5.15 3.37 -17.79
CA ALA A 183 -5.68 2.12 -17.26
C ALA A 183 -6.73 1.54 -18.22
N HIS A 184 -6.78 0.21 -18.33
CA HIS A 184 -7.71 -0.52 -19.17
C HIS A 184 -8.73 -1.26 -18.30
N PHE A 185 -9.97 -0.80 -18.29
CA PHE A 185 -11.08 -1.43 -17.59
C PHE A 185 -11.84 -2.34 -18.56
N THR A 186 -11.53 -3.64 -18.54
CA THR A 186 -12.06 -4.60 -19.52
C THR A 186 -13.30 -5.36 -19.05
N GLY A 187 -13.61 -5.29 -17.76
CA GLY A 187 -14.81 -5.87 -17.16
C GLY A 187 -15.57 -4.83 -16.32
N ASP A 188 -16.72 -5.24 -15.80
CA ASP A 188 -17.59 -4.36 -15.02
C ASP A 188 -16.87 -3.84 -13.77
N THR A 189 -16.75 -2.52 -13.64
CA THR A 189 -15.99 -1.89 -12.57
C THR A 189 -16.84 -0.89 -11.79
N ASP A 190 -16.83 -1.02 -10.47
CA ASP A 190 -17.75 -0.34 -9.58
C ASP A 190 -17.03 0.61 -8.61
N PHE A 191 -17.17 1.92 -8.83
CA PHE A 191 -16.69 2.98 -7.95
C PHE A 191 -17.81 3.61 -7.12
N ARG A 192 -18.95 2.94 -6.95
CA ARG A 192 -20.07 3.51 -6.19
C ARG A 192 -19.67 3.93 -4.80
N GLU A 193 -20.08 5.14 -4.42
CA GLU A 193 -19.80 5.72 -3.10
C GLU A 193 -18.29 5.84 -2.77
N ALA A 194 -17.39 5.71 -3.76
CA ALA A 194 -15.96 5.94 -3.56
C ALA A 194 -15.68 7.43 -3.29
N SER A 195 -14.62 7.74 -2.55
CA SER A 195 -14.27 9.12 -2.18
C SER A 195 -12.86 9.49 -2.66
N PHE A 196 -12.79 10.61 -3.38
CA PHE A 196 -11.58 11.22 -3.93
C PHE A 196 -11.48 12.67 -3.38
N PRO A 197 -10.96 12.85 -2.15
CA PRO A 197 -10.74 14.18 -1.55
C PRO A 197 -9.65 15.01 -2.25
N HIS A 198 -8.84 14.37 -3.09
CA HIS A 198 -7.80 15.01 -3.91
C HIS A 198 -8.03 14.67 -5.38
N TYR A 199 -7.29 15.36 -6.26
CA TYR A 199 -7.30 15.12 -7.69
C TYR A 199 -7.18 13.64 -8.07
N ALA A 200 -8.00 13.21 -9.03
CA ALA A 200 -8.01 11.86 -9.59
C ALA A 200 -7.92 11.96 -11.12
N SER A 201 -7.01 11.18 -11.70
CA SER A 201 -6.75 11.21 -13.14
C SER A 201 -7.06 9.85 -13.77
N PHE A 202 -7.82 9.87 -14.85
CA PHE A 202 -8.17 8.74 -15.71
C PHE A 202 -7.79 9.07 -17.17
N SER A 203 -6.74 9.87 -17.34
CA SER A 203 -6.36 10.44 -18.63
C SER A 203 -5.94 9.33 -19.59
N GLY A 204 -6.57 9.27 -20.76
CA GLY A 204 -6.32 8.23 -21.76
C GLY A 204 -6.80 6.83 -21.36
N ALA A 205 -7.55 6.67 -20.26
CA ALA A 205 -8.08 5.37 -19.84
C ALA A 205 -9.05 4.79 -20.89
N LEU A 206 -9.11 3.46 -20.95
CA LEU A 206 -9.99 2.70 -21.83
C LEU A 206 -11.04 1.95 -21.03
N PHE A 207 -12.31 2.20 -21.30
CA PHE A 207 -13.45 1.56 -20.65
C PHE A 207 -14.16 0.63 -21.64
N ALA A 208 -13.90 -0.67 -21.55
CA ALA A 208 -14.49 -1.70 -22.41
C ALA A 208 -15.58 -2.52 -21.72
N GLY A 209 -15.61 -2.52 -20.37
CA GLY A 209 -16.72 -3.01 -19.55
C GLY A 209 -17.62 -1.88 -19.03
N THR A 210 -18.69 -2.23 -18.32
CA THR A 210 -19.59 -1.25 -17.69
C THR A 210 -18.87 -0.55 -16.55
N ILE A 211 -19.02 0.77 -16.41
CA ILE A 211 -18.43 1.50 -15.28
C ILE A 211 -19.44 2.37 -14.55
N THR A 212 -19.40 2.37 -13.22
CA THR A 212 -20.26 3.24 -12.42
C THR A 212 -19.50 4.06 -11.39
N PHE A 213 -19.64 5.39 -11.48
CA PHE A 213 -19.27 6.37 -10.46
C PHE A 213 -20.48 6.90 -9.68
N ALA A 214 -21.61 6.17 -9.64
CA ALA A 214 -22.81 6.64 -8.95
C ALA A 214 -22.52 6.90 -7.45
N ASP A 215 -22.93 8.07 -6.96
CA ASP A 215 -22.67 8.57 -5.61
C ASP A 215 -21.17 8.65 -5.22
N ALA A 216 -20.25 8.54 -6.19
CA ALA A 216 -18.83 8.80 -5.93
C ALA A 216 -18.62 10.30 -5.66
N ASP A 217 -17.83 10.59 -4.63
CA ASP A 217 -17.53 11.95 -4.19
C ASP A 217 -16.15 12.38 -4.70
N PHE A 218 -16.13 13.41 -5.54
CA PHE A 218 -14.93 14.03 -6.07
C PHE A 218 -14.85 15.47 -5.57
N SER A 219 -13.86 15.77 -4.73
CA SER A 219 -13.63 17.13 -4.21
C SER A 219 -13.03 18.07 -5.27
N GLU A 220 -12.38 17.49 -6.28
CA GLU A 220 -11.84 18.18 -7.46
C GLU A 220 -12.39 17.53 -8.73
N VAL A 221 -12.52 18.28 -9.83
CA VAL A 221 -12.99 17.72 -11.10
C VAL A 221 -12.00 16.65 -11.58
N PRO A 222 -12.42 15.37 -11.73
CA PRO A 222 -11.54 14.33 -12.21
C PRO A 222 -11.21 14.54 -13.69
N ASP A 223 -10.03 14.10 -14.11
CA ASP A 223 -9.62 14.17 -15.52
C ASP A 223 -9.92 12.88 -16.27
N PHE A 224 -10.69 12.99 -17.36
CA PHE A 224 -10.94 11.92 -18.32
C PHE A 224 -10.52 12.34 -19.74
N SER A 225 -9.58 13.29 -19.85
CA SER A 225 -9.05 13.73 -21.14
C SER A 225 -8.51 12.54 -21.91
N ASP A 226 -8.78 12.50 -23.21
CA ASP A 226 -8.41 11.41 -24.12
C ASP A 226 -8.96 10.00 -23.77
N ALA A 227 -9.78 9.87 -22.73
CA ALA A 227 -10.37 8.61 -22.34
C ALA A 227 -11.44 8.14 -23.34
N ARG A 228 -11.56 6.82 -23.48
CA ARG A 228 -12.39 6.16 -24.49
C ARG A 228 -13.29 5.12 -23.87
N VAL A 229 -14.49 4.99 -24.43
CA VAL A 229 -15.48 4.00 -24.03
C VAL A 229 -15.75 3.11 -25.23
N GLU A 230 -15.48 1.80 -25.16
CA GLU A 230 -15.64 0.93 -26.32
C GLU A 230 -17.09 0.62 -26.67
N ARG A 231 -17.95 0.56 -25.65
CA ARG A 231 -19.38 0.26 -25.79
C ARG A 231 -20.19 1.10 -24.79
N PRO A 232 -20.44 2.39 -25.07
CA PRO A 232 -21.25 3.24 -24.21
C PRO A 232 -22.62 2.63 -23.97
N GLY A 233 -23.00 2.44 -22.71
CA GLY A 233 -24.27 1.87 -22.31
C GLY A 233 -25.02 2.74 -21.30
N ASP A 234 -26.33 2.54 -21.20
CA ASP A 234 -27.19 3.24 -20.22
C ASP A 234 -26.86 2.89 -18.76
N ALA A 235 -26.15 1.78 -18.54
CA ALA A 235 -25.68 1.35 -17.23
C ALA A 235 -24.41 2.10 -16.78
N ASP A 236 -23.72 2.80 -17.69
CA ASP A 236 -22.55 3.57 -17.34
C ASP A 236 -22.95 4.83 -16.57
N SER A 237 -22.26 5.12 -15.47
CA SER A 237 -22.44 6.33 -14.69
C SER A 237 -21.13 7.09 -14.63
N TRP A 238 -21.11 8.30 -15.18
CA TRP A 238 -19.94 9.19 -15.22
C TRP A 238 -20.11 10.36 -14.24
N PRO A 239 -19.02 10.94 -13.72
CA PRO A 239 -19.09 12.20 -12.98
C PRO A 239 -19.85 13.27 -13.78
N SER A 240 -20.61 14.12 -13.09
CA SER A 240 -21.52 15.08 -13.73
C SER A 240 -20.83 16.08 -14.66
N SER A 241 -19.54 16.33 -14.46
CA SER A 241 -18.67 17.16 -15.29
C SER A 241 -18.28 16.53 -16.62
N TRP A 242 -18.60 15.26 -16.88
CA TRP A 242 -18.26 14.52 -18.09
C TRP A 242 -19.47 13.88 -18.75
N TYR A 243 -19.38 13.65 -20.06
CA TYR A 243 -20.36 12.85 -20.80
C TYR A 243 -19.68 12.10 -21.94
N VAL A 244 -20.29 10.99 -22.34
CA VAL A 244 -19.81 10.21 -23.49
C VAL A 244 -20.42 10.73 -24.77
N GLN A 245 -19.58 11.12 -25.71
CA GLN A 245 -19.98 11.35 -27.09
C GLN A 245 -19.66 10.10 -27.92
N ALA A 246 -20.71 9.34 -28.27
CA ALA A 246 -20.57 8.18 -29.15
C ALA A 246 -20.21 8.61 -30.58
N ALA A 247 -19.17 8.00 -31.14
CA ALA A 247 -18.82 8.15 -32.55
C ALA A 247 -19.56 7.08 -33.37
N SER A 248 -20.62 7.48 -34.06
CA SER A 248 -21.23 6.62 -35.09
C SER A 248 -20.22 6.42 -36.25
N PRO A 249 -19.97 5.19 -36.76
CA PRO A 249 -20.72 3.95 -36.55
C PRO A 249 -19.99 2.86 -35.72
N VAL A 250 -18.88 3.15 -35.03
CA VAL A 250 -17.96 2.10 -34.49
C VAL A 250 -18.30 1.64 -33.06
N ALA A 251 -19.45 2.06 -32.51
CA ALA A 251 -19.84 1.81 -31.11
C ALA A 251 -18.86 2.38 -30.05
N GLN A 252 -17.77 3.04 -30.45
CA GLN A 252 -16.82 3.68 -29.54
C GLN A 252 -17.25 5.12 -29.22
N GLY A 253 -17.06 5.55 -27.98
CA GLY A 253 -17.28 6.90 -27.50
C GLY A 253 -16.01 7.54 -26.95
N ARG A 254 -16.00 8.86 -26.90
CA ARG A 254 -14.99 9.65 -26.19
C ARG A 254 -15.65 10.37 -25.03
N LEU A 255 -14.93 10.47 -23.92
CA LEU A 255 -15.33 11.33 -22.81
C LEU A 255 -14.98 12.77 -23.14
N LEU A 256 -15.96 13.65 -23.00
CA LEU A 256 -15.79 15.08 -23.19
C LEU A 256 -16.25 15.83 -21.93
N PRO A 257 -15.55 16.91 -21.54
CA PRO A 257 -16.00 17.72 -20.43
C PRO A 257 -17.29 18.41 -20.81
N ARG A 258 -18.25 18.46 -19.88
CA ARG A 258 -19.39 19.37 -19.97
C ARG A 258 -18.85 20.78 -19.73
N LYS A 259 -19.22 21.70 -20.61
CA LYS A 259 -18.97 23.13 -20.37
C LYS A 259 -20.08 23.62 -19.43
N ASP A 260 -19.68 24.28 -18.35
CA ASP A 260 -20.58 25.00 -17.45
C ASP A 260 -21.39 26.07 -18.20
#